data_AF-A0A7T5RF66-F1
#
_entry.id   AF-A0A7T5RF66-F1
#
_cell.length_a   1.000
_cell.length_b   1.000
_cell.length_c   1.000
_cell.angle_alpha   90.00
_cell.angle_beta   90.00
_cell.angle_gamma   90.00
#
_symmetry.space_group_name_H-M   'P 1'
#
loop_
_entity.id
_entity.type
_entity.pdbx_description
1 polymer ?
#
loop_
_entity_poly.entity_id
_entity_poly.type
_entity_poly.pdbx_seq_one_letter_code
_entity_poly.pdbx_strand_id
1 'polypeptide(L)'
;MGEIFHKIASTISNYTGSPVVFIAALFVIIVWASTGPIFHFSDTWQLIINTSTTIVTFLMVFLIQNTQNRDAKAIHLKLDELLRGVKGARTELVDIEDLPDEDLEKLHKEFQHLHTKYEGELVRRGRKIPHKT
;
A
#
# COMPACT_ATOMS: atom_id res chain seq x y z
N MET A 1 1.07 5.69 -27.75
CA MET A 1 0.96 6.37 -26.44
C MET A 1 1.02 5.38 -25.26
N GLY A 2 0.32 4.24 -25.29
CA GLY A 2 0.36 3.24 -24.19
C GLY A 2 1.72 2.59 -23.92
N GLU A 3 2.50 2.29 -24.96
CA GLU A 3 3.82 1.66 -24.78
C GLU A 3 4.88 2.58 -24.15
N ILE A 4 4.85 3.88 -24.45
CA ILE A 4 5.76 4.87 -23.87
C ILE A 4 5.43 5.07 -22.39
N PHE A 5 4.13 5.16 -22.06
CA PHE A 5 3.67 5.21 -20.67
C PHE A 5 4.07 3.95 -19.90
N HIS A 6 3.90 2.76 -20.47
CA HIS A 6 4.32 1.50 -19.82
C HIS A 6 5.84 1.40 -19.63
N LYS A 7 6.66 1.81 -20.61
CA LYS A 7 8.13 1.83 -20.45
C LYS A 7 8.60 2.85 -19.42
N ILE A 8 8.03 4.06 -19.43
CA ILE A 8 8.34 5.11 -18.45
C ILE A 8 7.89 4.68 -17.06
N ALA A 9 6.67 4.17 -16.91
CA ALA A 9 6.14 3.68 -15.64
C ALA A 9 6.92 2.46 -15.10
N SER A 10 7.31 1.52 -15.96
CA SER A 10 8.15 0.35 -15.60
C SER A 10 9.55 0.76 -15.15
N THR A 11 10.17 1.71 -15.87
CA THR A 11 11.53 2.18 -15.54
C THR A 11 11.51 3.02 -14.27
N ILE A 12 10.54 3.92 -14.11
CA ILE A 12 10.38 4.71 -12.89
C ILE A 12 10.07 3.80 -11.70
N SER A 13 9.13 2.85 -11.81
CA SER A 13 8.75 1.92 -10.74
C SER A 13 9.92 1.04 -10.27
N ASN A 14 10.80 0.60 -11.17
CA ASN A 14 12.02 -0.15 -10.80
C ASN A 14 13.10 0.73 -10.14
N TYR A 15 13.07 2.05 -10.35
CA TYR A 15 14.11 2.97 -9.89
C TYR A 15 13.72 3.83 -8.68
N THR A 16 12.43 4.08 -8.42
CA THR A 16 11.98 4.94 -7.30
C THR A 16 12.41 4.41 -5.93
N GLY A 17 12.69 3.11 -5.79
CA GLY A 17 13.28 2.50 -4.59
C GLY A 17 14.79 2.20 -4.66
N SER A 18 15.46 2.56 -5.77
CA SER A 18 16.87 2.23 -5.99
C SER A 18 17.79 3.23 -5.25
N PRO A 19 18.87 2.76 -4.59
CA PRO A 19 19.90 3.62 -3.99
C PRO A 19 20.47 4.67 -4.95
N VAL A 20 20.47 4.38 -6.25
CA VAL A 20 20.95 5.29 -7.30
C VAL A 20 20.10 6.56 -7.40
N VAL A 21 18.76 6.44 -7.28
CA VAL A 21 17.86 7.60 -7.34
C VAL A 21 17.99 8.46 -6.09
N PHE A 22 18.20 7.84 -4.92
CA PHE A 22 18.47 8.56 -3.69
C PHE A 22 19.76 9.39 -3.79
N ILE A 23 20.85 8.79 -4.30
CA ILE A 23 22.13 9.49 -4.51
C ILE A 23 21.96 10.64 -5.51
N ALA A 24 21.23 10.43 -6.61
CA ALA A 24 20.95 11.48 -7.59
C ALA A 24 20.12 12.64 -6.98
N ALA A 25 19.10 12.33 -6.18
CA ALA A 25 18.30 13.34 -5.49
C ALA A 25 19.15 14.15 -4.50
N LEU A 26 20.02 13.48 -3.74
CA LEU A 26 20.95 14.14 -2.82
C LEU A 26 21.92 15.07 -3.56
N PHE A 27 22.44 14.63 -4.71
CA PHE A 27 23.30 15.45 -5.56
C PHE A 27 22.57 16.71 -6.05
N VAL A 28 21.31 16.60 -6.48
CA VAL A 28 20.48 17.75 -6.88
C VAL A 28 20.33 18.75 -5.73
N ILE A 29 20.09 18.27 -4.50
CA ILE A 29 19.98 19.14 -3.31
C ILE A 29 21.31 19.85 -3.02
N ILE A 30 22.45 19.15 -3.12
CA ILE A 30 23.78 19.74 -2.90
C ILE A 30 24.08 20.82 -3.95
N VAL A 31 23.81 20.54 -5.23
CA VAL A 31 24.00 21.52 -6.31
C VAL A 31 23.11 22.74 -6.09
N TRP A 32 21.82 22.53 -5.79
CA TRP A 32 20.90 23.61 -5.47
C TRP A 32 21.43 24.46 -4.30
N ALA A 33 21.78 23.85 -3.17
CA ALA A 33 22.31 24.55 -1.99
C ALA A 33 23.59 25.36 -2.31
N SER A 34 24.48 24.79 -3.14
CA SER A 34 25.73 25.45 -3.57
C SER A 34 25.48 26.67 -4.47
N THR A 35 24.35 26.71 -5.19
CA THR A 35 23.95 27.91 -5.96
C THR A 35 23.32 29.01 -5.09
N GLY A 36 22.89 28.69 -3.86
CA GLY A 36 22.26 29.64 -2.94
C GLY A 36 23.04 30.94 -2.69
N PRO A 37 24.36 30.89 -2.40
CA PRO A 37 25.18 32.10 -2.22
C PRO A 37 25.24 33.02 -3.45
N ILE A 38 25.20 32.45 -4.67
CA ILE A 38 25.21 33.21 -5.93
C ILE A 38 23.89 33.98 -6.08
N PHE A 39 22.78 33.37 -5.68
CA PHE A 39 21.45 33.96 -5.75
C PHE A 39 21.03 34.68 -4.46
N HIS A 40 21.96 34.92 -3.54
CA HIS A 40 21.70 35.53 -2.23
C HIS A 40 20.55 34.88 -1.45
N PHE A 41 20.32 33.57 -1.65
CA PHE A 41 19.19 32.85 -1.07
C PHE A 41 17.82 33.50 -1.33
N SER A 42 17.64 34.10 -2.52
CA SER A 42 16.43 34.83 -2.89
C SER A 42 15.13 34.01 -2.83
N ASP A 43 14.00 34.70 -2.71
CA ASP A 43 12.68 34.08 -2.70
C ASP A 43 12.42 33.24 -3.96
N THR A 44 12.86 33.70 -5.13
CA THR A 44 12.72 32.95 -6.39
C THR A 44 13.53 31.65 -6.37
N TRP A 45 14.74 31.68 -5.82
CA TRP A 45 15.60 30.49 -5.69
C TRP A 45 14.99 29.43 -4.75
N GLN A 46 14.38 29.86 -3.64
CA GLN A 46 13.65 28.98 -2.73
C GLN A 46 12.34 28.47 -3.35
N LEU A 47 11.61 29.34 -4.07
CA LEU A 47 10.34 29.00 -4.71
C LEU A 47 10.53 27.87 -5.72
N ILE A 48 11.57 27.92 -6.56
CA ILE A 48 11.82 26.90 -7.58
C ILE A 48 11.94 25.50 -6.96
N ILE A 49 12.74 25.33 -5.90
CA ILE A 49 12.93 24.00 -5.30
C ILE A 49 11.67 23.52 -4.58
N ASN A 50 10.97 24.43 -3.89
CA ASN A 50 9.77 24.10 -3.12
C ASN A 50 8.63 23.71 -4.05
N THR A 51 8.39 24.48 -5.10
CA THR A 51 7.37 24.18 -6.12
C THR A 51 7.69 22.89 -6.84
N SER A 52 8.95 22.68 -7.24
CA SER A 52 9.36 21.44 -7.94
C SER A 52 9.19 20.21 -7.07
N THR A 53 9.64 20.27 -5.81
CA THR A 53 9.53 19.16 -4.86
C THR A 53 8.07 18.84 -4.54
N THR A 54 7.22 19.86 -4.43
CA THR A 54 5.77 19.68 -4.22
C THR A 54 5.12 18.93 -5.38
N ILE A 55 5.41 19.32 -6.62
CA ILE A 55 4.88 18.65 -7.81
C ILE A 55 5.36 17.19 -7.87
N VAL A 56 6.66 16.95 -7.65
CA VAL A 56 7.23 15.59 -7.63
C VAL A 56 6.58 14.74 -6.54
N THR A 57 6.38 15.30 -5.34
CA THR A 57 5.73 14.62 -4.22
C THR A 57 4.29 14.27 -4.55
N PHE A 58 3.54 15.20 -5.15
CA PHE A 58 2.17 14.97 -5.58
C PHE A 58 2.09 13.82 -6.60
N LEU A 59 2.97 13.81 -7.60
CA LEU A 59 3.08 12.70 -8.56
C LEU A 59 3.50 11.39 -7.88
N MET A 60 4.40 11.45 -6.90
CA MET A 60 4.88 10.29 -6.16
C MET A 60 3.76 9.62 -5.37
N VAL A 61 2.81 10.37 -4.81
CA VAL A 61 1.62 9.80 -4.15
C VAL A 61 0.85 8.89 -5.12
N PHE A 62 0.58 9.34 -6.35
CA PHE A 62 -0.09 8.49 -7.35
C PHE A 62 0.73 7.27 -7.76
N LEU A 63 2.05 7.42 -7.89
CA LEU A 63 2.94 6.29 -8.23
C LEU A 63 2.99 5.25 -7.11
N ILE A 64 3.08 5.70 -5.85
CA ILE A 64 3.03 4.85 -4.67
C ILE A 64 1.68 4.14 -4.62
N GLN A 65 0.56 4.87 -4.76
CA GLN A 65 -0.78 4.27 -4.77
C GLN A 65 -0.94 3.23 -5.88
N ASN A 66 -0.48 3.52 -7.11
CA ASN A 66 -0.56 2.55 -8.20
C ASN A 66 0.27 1.27 -7.92
N THR A 67 1.48 1.44 -7.38
CA THR A 67 2.34 0.31 -7.02
C THR A 67 1.73 -0.49 -5.87
N GLN A 68 1.28 0.18 -4.83
CA GLN A 68 0.63 -0.43 -3.66
C GLN A 68 -0.68 -1.15 -4.04
N ASN A 69 -1.52 -0.56 -4.91
CA ASN A 69 -2.75 -1.21 -5.38
C ASN A 69 -2.44 -2.50 -6.15
N ARG A 70 -1.41 -2.49 -7.00
CA ARG A 70 -0.98 -3.70 -7.73
C ARG A 70 -0.44 -4.77 -6.78
N ASP A 71 0.37 -4.38 -5.82
CA ASP A 71 0.97 -5.31 -4.85
C ASP A 71 -0.09 -5.90 -3.92
N ALA A 72 -1.06 -5.10 -3.47
CA ALA A 72 -2.23 -5.57 -2.72
C ALA A 72 -3.00 -6.64 -3.50
N LYS A 73 -3.35 -6.36 -4.77
CA LYS A 73 -4.04 -7.34 -5.62
C LYS A 73 -3.25 -8.64 -5.80
N ALA A 74 -1.93 -8.56 -5.93
CA ALA A 74 -1.08 -9.74 -6.03
C ALA A 74 -1.05 -10.56 -4.73
N ILE A 75 -1.17 -9.91 -3.57
CA ILE A 75 -1.32 -10.59 -2.27
C ILE A 75 -2.66 -11.32 -2.19
N HIS A 76 -3.77 -10.67 -2.55
CA HIS A 76 -5.10 -11.27 -2.58
C HIS A 76 -5.13 -12.55 -3.43
N LEU A 77 -4.66 -12.48 -4.68
CA LEU A 77 -4.62 -13.64 -5.58
C LEU A 77 -3.78 -14.81 -5.04
N LYS A 78 -2.68 -14.51 -4.34
CA LYS A 78 -1.86 -15.56 -3.71
C LYS A 78 -2.59 -16.20 -2.53
N LEU A 79 -3.32 -15.42 -1.73
CA LEU A 79 -4.14 -15.95 -0.63
C LEU A 79 -5.29 -16.80 -1.16
N ASP A 80 -5.93 -16.38 -2.25
CA ASP A 80 -6.99 -17.15 -2.90
C ASP A 80 -6.49 -18.50 -3.41
N GLU A 81 -5.30 -18.56 -4.02
CA GLU A 81 -4.71 -19.83 -4.44
C GLU A 81 -4.44 -20.75 -3.25
N LEU A 82 -3.96 -20.20 -2.12
CA LEU A 82 -3.77 -20.96 -0.89
C LEU A 82 -5.09 -21.46 -0.31
N LEU A 83 -6.13 -20.61 -0.26
CA LEU A 83 -7.47 -20.99 0.20
C LEU A 83 -8.06 -22.10 -0.66
N ARG A 84 -7.92 -22.01 -1.99
CA ARG A 84 -8.38 -23.03 -2.93
C ARG A 84 -7.64 -24.37 -2.75
N GLY A 85 -6.38 -24.33 -2.33
CA GLY A 85 -5.56 -25.52 -2.07
C GLY A 85 -5.82 -26.22 -0.73
N VAL A 86 -6.46 -25.56 0.24
CA VAL A 86 -6.69 -26.09 1.59
C VAL A 86 -8.01 -26.87 1.68
N LYS A 87 -7.94 -28.17 1.98
CA LYS A 87 -9.13 -29.01 2.18
C LYS A 87 -9.97 -28.48 3.35
N GLY A 88 -11.22 -28.13 3.07
CA GLY A 88 -12.17 -27.62 4.08
C GLY A 88 -12.14 -26.10 4.27
N ALA A 89 -11.32 -25.36 3.52
CA ALA A 89 -11.45 -23.91 3.44
C ALA A 89 -12.78 -23.52 2.80
N ARG A 90 -13.38 -22.42 3.27
CA ARG A 90 -14.61 -21.87 2.67
C ARG A 90 -14.24 -21.17 1.37
N THR A 91 -14.52 -21.80 0.24
CA THR A 91 -14.30 -21.22 -1.11
C THR A 91 -15.04 -19.89 -1.30
N GLU A 92 -16.12 -19.66 -0.55
CA GLU A 92 -16.86 -18.39 -0.52
C GLU A 92 -16.04 -17.19 0.00
N LEU A 93 -14.87 -17.42 0.61
CA LEU A 93 -13.95 -16.37 1.05
C LEU A 93 -12.94 -15.95 -0.04
N VAL A 94 -12.92 -16.64 -1.17
CA VAL A 94 -12.10 -16.25 -2.33
C VAL A 94 -12.73 -15.02 -2.95
N ASP A 95 -11.91 -14.02 -3.30
CA ASP A 95 -12.36 -12.76 -3.92
C ASP A 95 -13.36 -11.96 -3.05
N ILE A 96 -13.20 -12.08 -1.72
CA ILE A 96 -14.07 -11.42 -0.74
C ILE A 96 -14.06 -9.89 -0.87
N GLU A 97 -12.96 -9.30 -1.37
CA GLU A 97 -12.83 -7.85 -1.56
C GLU A 97 -13.75 -7.27 -2.63
N ASP A 98 -14.23 -8.09 -3.57
CA ASP A 98 -15.10 -7.66 -4.67
C ASP A 98 -16.60 -7.83 -4.33
N LEU A 99 -16.92 -8.33 -3.12
CA LEU A 99 -18.29 -8.49 -2.66
C LEU A 99 -18.97 -7.14 -2.35
N PRO A 100 -20.30 -7.04 -2.52
CA PRO A 100 -21.05 -5.88 -2.05
C PRO A 100 -20.90 -5.67 -0.54
N ASP A 101 -20.87 -4.41 -0.09
CA ASP A 101 -20.74 -4.05 1.33
C ASP A 101 -21.78 -4.73 2.23
N GLU A 102 -23.01 -4.93 1.72
CA GLU A 102 -24.07 -5.62 2.45
C GLU A 102 -23.72 -7.09 2.73
N ASP A 103 -23.08 -7.76 1.77
CA ASP A 103 -22.71 -9.17 1.89
C ASP A 103 -21.44 -9.34 2.74
N LEU A 104 -20.48 -8.40 2.65
CA LEU A 104 -19.36 -8.28 3.58
C LEU A 104 -19.84 -8.13 5.04
N GLU A 105 -20.84 -7.28 5.27
CA GLU A 105 -21.42 -7.06 6.60
C GLU A 105 -22.15 -8.32 7.12
N LYS A 106 -22.87 -9.05 6.26
CA LYS A 106 -23.49 -10.33 6.62
C LYS A 106 -22.44 -11.35 7.05
N LEU A 107 -21.36 -11.47 6.29
CA LEU A 107 -20.27 -12.39 6.59
C LEU A 107 -19.54 -12.00 7.88
N HIS A 108 -19.29 -10.70 8.09
CA HIS A 108 -18.73 -10.18 9.33
C HIS A 108 -19.59 -10.57 10.54
N LYS A 109 -20.92 -10.42 10.44
CA LYS A 109 -21.87 -10.84 11.48
C LYS A 109 -21.86 -12.34 11.72
N GLU A 110 -21.72 -13.16 10.68
CA GLU A 110 -21.59 -14.62 10.84
C GLU A 110 -20.33 -14.96 11.65
N PHE A 111 -19.18 -14.36 11.32
CA PHE A 111 -17.94 -14.57 12.06
C PHE A 111 -18.04 -14.11 13.52
N GLN A 112 -18.66 -12.96 13.79
CA GLN A 112 -18.93 -12.48 15.15
C GLN A 112 -19.81 -13.47 15.95
N HIS A 113 -20.82 -14.03 15.31
CA HIS A 113 -21.69 -15.03 15.94
C HIS A 113 -20.94 -16.34 16.24
N LEU A 114 -20.14 -16.83 15.30
CA LEU A 114 -19.29 -18.01 15.50
C LEU A 114 -18.30 -17.80 16.65
N HIS A 115 -17.68 -16.62 16.71
CA HIS A 115 -16.77 -16.25 17.78
C HIS A 115 -17.47 -16.24 19.15
N THR A 116 -18.62 -15.57 19.24
CA THR A 116 -19.43 -15.51 20.47
C THR A 116 -19.86 -16.91 20.94
N LYS A 117 -20.26 -17.78 20.00
CA LYS A 117 -20.62 -19.17 20.31
C LYS A 117 -19.43 -19.95 20.85
N TYR A 118 -18.26 -19.83 20.23
CA TYR A 118 -17.04 -20.48 20.68
C TYR A 118 -16.59 -19.97 22.05
N GLU A 119 -16.63 -18.67 22.31
CA GLU A 119 -16.38 -18.10 23.64
C GLU A 119 -17.35 -18.66 24.69
N GLY A 120 -18.64 -18.73 24.38
CA GLY A 120 -19.65 -19.33 25.26
C GLY A 120 -19.38 -20.81 25.56
N GLU A 121 -18.91 -21.57 24.57
CA GLU A 121 -18.50 -22.97 24.75
C GLU A 121 -17.23 -23.11 25.60
N LEU A 122 -16.25 -22.22 25.43
CA LEU A 122 -15.04 -22.19 26.28
C LEU A 122 -15.39 -21.91 27.74
N VAL A 123 -16.26 -20.94 27.99
CA VAL A 123 -16.76 -20.61 29.33
C VAL A 123 -17.50 -21.79 29.94
N ARG A 124 -18.40 -22.44 29.20
CA ARG A 124 -19.10 -23.66 29.66
C ARG A 124 -18.15 -24.82 29.97
N ARG A 125 -17.02 -24.91 29.26
CA ARG A 125 -15.97 -25.92 29.48
C ARG A 125 -14.93 -25.50 30.52
N GLY A 126 -15.09 -24.34 31.18
CA GLY A 126 -14.16 -23.83 32.19
C GLY A 126 -12.78 -23.45 31.62
N ARG A 127 -12.65 -23.24 30.31
CA ARG A 127 -11.39 -22.87 29.65
C ARG A 127 -11.28 -21.35 29.55
N LYS A 128 -10.05 -20.83 29.67
CA LYS A 128 -9.76 -19.39 29.50
C LYS A 128 -9.94 -18.95 28.05
N ILE A 129 -10.48 -17.73 27.86
CA ILE A 129 -10.62 -17.10 26.56
C ILE A 129 -9.26 -16.52 26.13
N PRO A 130 -8.69 -16.90 24.98
CA PRO A 130 -7.31 -16.59 24.61
C PRO A 130 -7.00 -15.11 24.31
N HIS A 131 -8.01 -14.24 24.09
CA HIS A 131 -7.80 -12.84 23.66
C HIS A 131 -8.26 -11.77 24.68
N LYS A 132 -8.82 -12.17 25.82
CA LYS A 132 -9.12 -11.28 26.95
C LYS A 132 -8.16 -11.60 28.10
N THR A 133 -6.98 -10.98 28.07
CA THR A 133 -6.06 -10.93 29.22
C THR A 133 -5.63 -9.49 29.45
#